data_AF-A0A529QF68-F1
#
_entry.id   AF-A0A529QF68-F1
#
_cell.length_a   1.000
_cell.length_b   1.000
_cell.length_c   1.000
_cell.angle_alpha   90.00
_cell.angle_beta   90.00
_cell.angle_gamma   90.00
#
_symmetry.space_group_name_H-M   'P 1'
#
loop_
_entity.id
_entity.type
_entity.pdbx_description
1 polymer ?
#
loop_
_entity_poly.entity_id
_entity_poly.type
_entity_poly.pdbx_seq_one_letter_code
_entity_poly.pdbx_strand_id
1 'polypeptide(L)'
;LMWALPATVRRGTGKLTHGKVLQALWAFAARPLSATILHGIAIWIWHVPVLFEAALQQGVLHYAQHASFLGTALLFWSVLLPRSGRQQTYGISVMHLFFTSLHTGLLGVLLLVSPKLWYPENASGAALWRLSPLEDQQLAGLVMWVPAGLIYGGAALLLAGLWISNSGTREAANALRPG
;
A
#
# COMPACT_ATOMS: atom_id res chain seq x y z
N LEU A 1 29.11 9.61 1.91
CA LEU A 1 29.63 10.97 2.14
C LEU A 1 29.01 11.73 3.34
N MET A 2 28.04 11.16 4.10
CA MET A 2 27.41 11.84 5.25
C MET A 2 28.05 11.52 6.64
N TRP A 3 29.16 10.78 6.66
CA TRP A 3 29.75 10.27 7.90
C TRP A 3 30.90 11.12 8.47
N ALA A 4 31.18 12.29 7.87
CA ALA A 4 32.33 13.14 8.21
C ALA A 4 31.98 14.41 9.00
N LEU A 5 30.75 14.58 9.49
CA LEU A 5 30.37 15.80 10.20
C LEU A 5 30.56 15.69 11.74
N PRO A 6 31.14 16.71 12.40
CA PRO A 6 31.45 16.69 13.83
C PRO A 6 30.20 16.59 14.72
N ALA A 7 30.35 15.89 15.85
CA ALA A 7 29.27 15.58 16.80
C ALA A 7 28.58 16.81 17.44
N THR A 8 29.24 17.97 17.42
CA THR A 8 28.72 19.25 17.92
C THR A 8 27.67 19.87 16.98
N VAL A 9 27.83 19.73 15.66
CA VAL A 9 26.83 20.17 14.67
C VAL A 9 25.58 19.29 14.73
N ARG A 10 25.73 18.02 15.13
CA ARG A 10 24.63 17.04 15.31
C ARG A 10 23.70 17.36 16.50
N ARG A 11 24.16 18.14 17.48
CA ARG A 11 23.35 18.54 18.65
C ARG A 11 22.72 19.93 18.51
N GLY A 12 23.23 20.77 17.61
CA GLY A 12 22.77 22.14 17.39
C GLY A 12 21.63 22.29 16.37
N THR A 13 21.56 21.40 15.36
CA THR A 13 20.54 21.47 14.28
C THR A 13 19.19 20.84 14.64
N GLY A 14 19.05 20.27 15.84
CA GLY A 14 17.81 19.64 16.31
C GLY A 14 16.78 20.61 16.90
N LYS A 15 17.04 21.92 16.90
CA LYS A 15 16.13 22.93 17.45
C LYS A 15 15.88 24.01 16.41
N LEU A 16 14.59 24.28 16.21
CA LEU A 16 13.97 25.37 15.45
C LEU A 16 13.81 25.12 13.93
N THR A 17 12.63 25.03 13.32
CA THR A 17 11.23 25.13 13.77
C THR A 17 10.25 24.46 12.77
N HIS A 18 10.75 23.73 11.75
CA HIS A 18 9.92 22.91 10.84
C HIS A 18 9.89 21.41 11.20
N GLY A 19 10.69 20.98 12.18
CA GLY A 19 11.00 19.57 12.43
C GLY A 19 10.05 18.78 13.33
N LYS A 20 9.36 19.40 14.30
CA LYS A 20 8.52 18.64 15.26
C LYS A 20 7.15 18.26 14.73
N VAL A 21 6.47 19.17 14.04
CA VAL A 21 5.16 18.89 13.41
C VAL A 21 5.34 17.91 12.27
N LEU A 22 6.32 18.13 11.39
CA LEU A 22 6.62 17.19 10.30
C LEU A 22 7.00 15.81 10.84
N GLN A 23 7.80 15.75 11.91
CA GLN A 23 8.15 14.48 12.56
C GLN A 23 6.94 13.82 13.24
N ALA A 24 6.03 14.59 13.84
CA ALA A 24 4.80 14.07 14.42
C ALA A 24 3.85 13.54 13.33
N LEU A 25 3.68 14.27 12.23
CA LEU A 25 2.91 13.84 11.07
C LEU A 25 3.52 12.60 10.43
N TRP A 26 4.84 12.55 10.27
CA TRP A 26 5.55 11.38 9.77
C TRP A 26 5.41 10.19 10.71
N ALA A 27 5.57 10.38 12.03
CA ALA A 27 5.41 9.33 13.02
C ALA A 27 3.96 8.80 13.07
N PHE A 28 2.97 9.68 12.88
CA PHE A 28 1.57 9.30 12.77
C PHE A 28 1.30 8.53 11.48
N ALA A 29 1.76 9.03 10.33
CA ALA A 29 1.62 8.37 9.03
C ALA A 29 2.32 7.01 8.99
N ALA A 30 3.48 6.89 9.66
CA ALA A 30 4.25 5.65 9.78
C ALA A 30 3.69 4.64 10.81
N ARG A 31 2.50 4.89 11.37
CA ARG A 31 1.76 3.85 12.12
C ARG A 31 1.14 2.86 11.13
N PRO A 32 1.15 1.54 11.42
CA PRO A 32 0.62 0.53 10.51
C PRO A 32 -0.80 0.84 10.02
N LEU A 33 -1.69 1.16 10.95
CA LEU A 33 -3.08 1.49 10.63
C LEU A 33 -3.20 2.74 9.75
N SER A 34 -2.48 3.82 10.11
CA SER A 34 -2.50 5.07 9.35
C SER A 34 -1.94 4.89 7.94
N ALA A 35 -0.86 4.12 7.77
CA ALA A 35 -0.28 3.83 6.47
C ALA A 35 -1.24 3.02 5.59
N THR A 36 -1.91 2.02 6.16
CA THR A 36 -2.93 1.22 5.45
C THR A 36 -4.14 2.04 5.06
N ILE A 37 -4.67 2.87 5.96
CA ILE A 37 -5.79 3.77 5.65
C ILE A 37 -5.39 4.75 4.55
N LEU A 38 -4.21 5.37 4.64
CA LEU A 38 -3.75 6.33 3.64
C LEU A 38 -3.58 5.69 2.27
N HIS A 39 -3.04 4.47 2.21
CA HIS A 39 -2.92 3.71 0.97
C HIS A 39 -4.28 3.33 0.39
N GLY A 40 -5.21 2.86 1.22
CA GLY A 40 -6.58 2.57 0.79
C GLY A 40 -7.30 3.81 0.26
N ILE A 41 -7.23 4.94 0.98
CA ILE A 41 -7.81 6.21 0.54
C ILE A 41 -7.23 6.65 -0.80
N ALA A 42 -5.91 6.57 -0.98
CA ALA A 42 -5.28 6.93 -2.25
C ALA A 42 -5.84 6.07 -3.41
N ILE A 43 -5.94 4.75 -3.23
CA ILE A 43 -6.50 3.86 -4.25
C ILE A 43 -7.94 4.26 -4.59
N TRP A 44 -8.81 4.43 -3.60
CA TRP A 44 -10.22 4.72 -3.83
C TRP A 44 -10.48 6.11 -4.42
N ILE A 45 -9.78 7.14 -3.95
CA ILE A 45 -9.94 8.52 -4.45
C ILE A 45 -9.66 8.59 -5.95
N TRP A 46 -8.58 7.96 -6.41
CA TRP A 46 -8.20 7.98 -7.82
C TRP A 46 -9.08 7.11 -8.72
N HIS A 47 -9.93 6.25 -8.15
CA HIS A 47 -10.93 5.47 -8.91
C HIS A 47 -12.34 6.08 -8.85
N VAL A 48 -12.49 7.27 -8.26
CA VAL A 48 -13.73 8.05 -8.45
C VAL A 48 -13.78 8.50 -9.92
N PRO A 49 -14.88 8.27 -10.66
CA PRO A 49 -14.97 8.55 -12.10
C PRO A 49 -14.41 9.91 -12.53
N VAL A 50 -14.85 10.98 -11.85
CA VAL A 50 -14.43 12.35 -12.16
C VAL A 50 -12.92 12.55 -12.00
N LEU A 51 -12.31 11.98 -10.97
CA LEU A 51 -10.87 12.12 -10.72
C LEU A 51 -10.05 11.23 -11.65
N PHE A 52 -10.53 10.02 -11.90
CA PHE A 52 -9.88 9.07 -12.81
C PHE A 52 -9.82 9.63 -14.23
N GLU A 53 -10.95 10.12 -14.75
CA GLU A 53 -11.03 10.71 -16.09
C GLU A 53 -10.19 11.99 -16.19
N ALA A 54 -10.23 12.85 -15.15
CA ALA A 54 -9.38 14.03 -15.10
C ALA A 54 -7.87 13.68 -15.09
N ALA A 55 -7.49 12.58 -14.43
CA ALA A 55 -6.11 12.08 -14.43
C ALA A 55 -5.68 11.49 -15.77
N LEU A 56 -6.61 11.00 -16.60
CA LEU A 56 -6.31 10.55 -17.96
C LEU A 56 -6.13 11.71 -18.94
N GLN A 57 -6.86 12.81 -18.73
CA GLN A 57 -6.81 13.97 -19.62
C GLN A 57 -5.71 14.97 -19.26
N GLN A 58 -5.42 15.13 -17.98
CA GLN A 58 -4.44 16.10 -17.49
C GLN A 58 -3.18 15.39 -16.99
N GLY A 59 -2.06 15.59 -17.70
CA GLY A 59 -0.79 14.96 -17.36
C GLY A 59 -0.32 15.25 -15.91
N VAL A 60 -0.60 16.44 -15.38
CA VAL A 60 -0.26 16.78 -13.99
C VAL A 60 -1.01 15.89 -12.98
N LEU A 61 -2.31 15.67 -13.21
CA LEU A 61 -3.12 14.79 -12.37
C LEU A 61 -2.71 13.32 -12.54
N HIS A 62 -2.34 12.92 -13.76
CA HIS A 62 -1.75 11.60 -14.02
C HIS A 62 -0.52 11.33 -13.15
N TYR A 63 0.44 12.27 -13.15
CA TYR A 63 1.65 12.14 -12.33
C TYR A 63 1.34 12.20 -10.83
N ALA A 64 0.39 13.04 -10.40
CA ALA A 64 -0.04 13.11 -9.02
C ALA A 64 -0.65 11.77 -8.55
N GLN A 65 -1.46 11.13 -9.40
CA GLN A 65 -2.00 9.80 -9.16
C GLN A 65 -0.89 8.77 -8.94
N HIS A 66 0.04 8.64 -9.88
CA HIS A 66 1.16 7.71 -9.76
C HIS A 66 2.05 8.00 -8.54
N ALA A 67 2.35 9.27 -8.28
CA ALA A 67 3.14 9.68 -7.11
C ALA A 67 2.45 9.32 -5.79
N SER A 68 1.12 9.46 -5.72
CA SER A 68 0.35 9.08 -4.53
C SER A 68 0.33 7.57 -4.31
N PHE A 69 0.17 6.77 -5.37
CA PHE A 69 0.21 5.31 -5.28
C PHE A 69 1.58 4.84 -4.82
N LEU A 70 2.65 5.35 -5.44
CA LEU A 70 4.01 5.01 -5.08
C LEU A 70 4.35 5.45 -3.65
N GLY A 71 4.05 6.70 -3.29
CA GLY A 71 4.36 7.24 -1.97
C GLY A 71 3.65 6.49 -0.84
N THR A 72 2.35 6.22 -1.01
CA THR A 72 1.57 5.47 -0.01
C THR A 72 1.96 3.99 0.05
N ALA A 73 2.27 3.36 -1.08
CA ALA A 73 2.77 1.99 -1.11
C ALA A 73 4.12 1.87 -0.38
N LEU A 74 5.08 2.76 -0.66
CA LEU A 74 6.38 2.77 0.02
C LEU A 74 6.21 2.94 1.53
N LEU A 75 5.33 3.84 1.97
CA LEU A 75 5.00 4.00 3.38
C LEU A 75 4.42 2.72 3.98
N PHE A 76 3.39 2.15 3.35
CA PHE A 76 2.72 0.90 3.76
C PHE A 76 3.71 -0.25 3.93
N TRP A 77 4.51 -0.55 2.90
CA TRP A 77 5.49 -1.63 2.95
C TRP A 77 6.61 -1.36 3.97
N SER A 78 7.05 -0.11 4.11
CA SER A 78 8.10 0.25 5.08
C SER A 78 7.70 -0.02 6.54
N VAL A 79 6.40 0.07 6.83
CA VAL A 79 5.85 -0.11 8.18
C VAL A 79 5.56 -1.59 8.47
N LEU A 80 5.15 -2.34 7.45
CA LEU A 80 4.75 -3.75 7.56
C LEU A 80 5.93 -4.73 7.50
N LEU A 81 6.98 -4.41 6.76
CA LEU A 81 8.14 -5.29 6.64
C LEU A 81 8.94 -5.36 7.96
N PRO A 82 9.37 -6.56 8.40
CA PRO A 82 10.19 -6.72 9.59
C PRO A 82 11.51 -5.93 9.46
N ARG A 83 11.86 -5.16 10.49
CA ARG A 83 13.17 -4.49 10.59
C ARG A 83 13.95 -5.08 11.75
N SER A 84 15.25 -5.31 11.54
CA SER A 84 16.16 -5.76 12.59
C SER A 84 16.08 -4.82 13.80
N GLY A 85 15.74 -5.38 14.97
CA GLY A 85 15.59 -4.62 16.22
C GLY A 85 14.16 -4.20 16.61
N ARG A 86 13.14 -4.40 15.77
CA ARG A 86 11.73 -4.15 16.12
C ARG A 86 11.00 -5.48 16.26
N GLN A 87 10.57 -5.83 17.48
CA GLN A 87 9.64 -6.96 17.68
C GLN A 87 8.27 -6.57 17.11
N GLN A 88 8.14 -6.68 15.78
CA GLN A 88 6.88 -6.53 15.06
C GLN A 88 6.10 -7.83 15.20
N THR A 89 4.87 -7.75 15.70
CA THR A 89 3.96 -8.90 15.81
C THR A 89 3.49 -9.26 14.40
N TYR A 90 4.10 -10.29 13.79
CA TYR A 90 3.77 -10.76 12.44
C TYR A 90 2.27 -10.85 12.16
N GLY A 91 1.45 -11.22 13.14
CA GLY A 91 -0.01 -11.28 13.02
C GLY A 91 -0.67 -9.93 12.66
N ILE A 92 -0.17 -8.81 13.18
CA ILE A 92 -0.68 -7.48 12.84
C ILE A 92 -0.39 -7.17 11.37
N SER A 93 0.82 -7.46 10.88
CA SER A 93 1.16 -7.24 9.47
C SER A 93 0.30 -8.08 8.52
N VAL A 94 0.00 -9.33 8.87
CA VAL A 94 -0.90 -10.21 8.08
C VAL A 94 -2.31 -9.61 8.00
N MET A 95 -2.85 -9.09 9.11
CA MET A 95 -4.18 -8.45 9.11
C MET A 95 -4.26 -7.21 8.21
N HIS A 96 -3.24 -6.36 8.21
CA HIS A 96 -3.20 -5.18 7.34
C HIS A 96 -3.09 -5.58 5.86
N LEU A 97 -2.27 -6.58 5.52
CA LEU A 97 -2.18 -7.10 4.15
C LEU A 97 -3.50 -7.73 3.69
N PHE A 98 -4.15 -8.50 4.57
CA PHE A 98 -5.46 -9.10 4.29
C PHE A 98 -6.52 -8.03 4.02
N PHE A 99 -6.65 -7.04 4.90
CA PHE A 99 -7.61 -5.95 4.72
C PHE A 99 -7.33 -5.13 3.46
N THR A 100 -6.03 -4.87 3.18
CA THR A 100 -5.62 -4.15 1.97
C THR A 100 -6.05 -4.93 0.73
N SER A 101 -5.73 -6.23 0.68
CA SER A 101 -6.14 -7.14 -0.39
C SER A 101 -7.66 -7.14 -0.60
N LEU A 102 -8.44 -7.18 0.49
CA LEU A 102 -9.90 -7.18 0.42
C LEU A 102 -10.44 -5.92 -0.24
N HIS A 103 -10.04 -4.73 0.20
CA HIS A 103 -10.64 -3.50 -0.35
C HIS A 103 -10.14 -3.22 -1.78
N THR A 104 -8.90 -3.57 -2.12
CA THR A 104 -8.41 -3.44 -3.50
C THR A 104 -9.07 -4.45 -4.43
N GLY A 105 -9.31 -5.67 -3.94
CA GLY A 105 -10.03 -6.70 -4.69
C GLY A 105 -11.50 -6.36 -4.88
N LEU A 106 -12.15 -5.81 -3.85
CA LEU A 106 -13.53 -5.32 -3.95
C LEU A 106 -13.68 -4.29 -5.07
N LEU A 107 -12.76 -3.32 -5.16
CA LEU A 107 -12.78 -2.33 -6.23
C LEU A 107 -12.68 -2.97 -7.63
N GLY A 108 -11.80 -3.95 -7.80
CA GLY A 108 -11.65 -4.67 -9.09
C GLY A 108 -12.86 -5.52 -9.44
N VAL A 109 -13.42 -6.22 -8.46
CA VAL A 109 -14.66 -7.00 -8.62
C VAL A 109 -15.82 -6.09 -8.97
N LEU A 110 -15.97 -4.93 -8.32
CA LEU A 110 -17.04 -3.98 -8.62
C LEU A 110 -17.00 -3.50 -10.07
N LEU A 111 -15.82 -3.22 -10.62
CA LEU A 111 -15.65 -2.88 -12.03
C LEU A 111 -15.94 -4.06 -12.95
N LEU A 112 -15.46 -5.26 -12.59
CA LEU A 112 -15.63 -6.50 -13.35
C LEU A 112 -17.10 -6.92 -13.47
N VAL A 113 -17.90 -6.77 -12.42
CA VAL A 113 -19.31 -7.20 -12.41
C VAL A 113 -20.29 -6.08 -12.73
N SER A 114 -19.81 -4.84 -12.91
CA SER A 114 -20.71 -3.72 -13.16
C SER A 114 -21.39 -3.87 -14.52
N PRO A 115 -22.72 -3.72 -14.59
CA PRO A 115 -23.44 -3.63 -15.87
C PRO A 115 -23.44 -2.21 -16.43
N LYS A 116 -22.90 -1.23 -15.69
CA LYS A 116 -22.82 0.17 -16.09
C LYS A 116 -21.38 0.57 -16.36
N LEU A 117 -21.22 1.45 -17.34
CA LEU A 117 -19.93 2.08 -17.62
C LEU A 117 -19.68 3.19 -16.58
N TRP A 118 -18.60 3.05 -15.83
CA TRP A 118 -18.15 3.99 -14.80
C TRP A 118 -17.29 5.10 -15.38
N TYR A 119 -16.60 4.83 -16.50
CA TYR A 119 -15.69 5.79 -17.16
C TYR A 119 -16.10 6.02 -18.63
N PRO A 120 -17.21 6.74 -18.91
CA PRO A 120 -17.67 6.98 -20.27
C PRO A 120 -16.66 7.73 -21.15
N GLU A 121 -15.87 8.65 -20.58
CA GLU A 121 -14.92 9.45 -21.36
C GLU A 121 -13.70 8.62 -21.79
N ASN A 122 -13.40 7.53 -21.09
CA ASN A 122 -12.33 6.59 -21.44
C ASN A 122 -12.78 5.52 -22.46
N ALA A 123 -14.04 5.53 -22.88
CA ALA A 123 -14.62 4.50 -23.76
C ALA A 123 -14.00 4.42 -25.16
N SER A 124 -13.37 5.50 -25.64
CA SER A 124 -12.81 5.57 -26.99
C SER A 124 -11.65 4.58 -27.22
N GLY A 125 -10.94 4.19 -26.16
CA GLY A 125 -9.82 3.24 -26.25
C GLY A 125 -10.25 1.81 -26.57
N ALA A 126 -11.46 1.41 -26.17
CA ALA A 126 -11.97 0.03 -26.32
C ALA A 126 -12.06 -0.41 -27.79
N ALA A 127 -12.41 0.53 -28.68
CA ALA A 127 -12.56 0.26 -30.12
C ALA A 127 -11.25 -0.22 -30.78
N LEU A 128 -10.09 0.23 -30.28
CA LEU A 128 -8.78 -0.19 -30.79
C LEU A 128 -8.54 -1.70 -30.59
N TRP A 129 -9.13 -2.27 -29.53
CA TRP A 129 -9.01 -3.68 -29.15
C TRP A 129 -10.20 -4.52 -29.62
N ARG A 130 -11.12 -3.94 -30.40
CA ARG A 130 -12.39 -4.57 -30.82
C ARG A 130 -13.25 -5.02 -29.64
N LEU A 131 -13.15 -4.32 -28.52
CA LEU A 131 -13.98 -4.54 -27.33
C LEU A 131 -15.10 -3.49 -27.28
N SER A 132 -16.23 -3.85 -26.70
CA SER A 132 -17.18 -2.85 -26.24
C SER A 132 -16.58 -2.08 -25.04
N PRO A 133 -16.97 -0.81 -24.81
CA PRO A 133 -16.51 -0.06 -23.64
C PRO A 133 -16.78 -0.75 -22.30
N LEU A 134 -17.86 -1.53 -22.23
CA LEU A 134 -18.19 -2.30 -21.03
C LEU A 134 -17.23 -3.48 -20.84
N GLU A 135 -16.93 -4.24 -21.89
CA GLU A 135 -15.98 -5.34 -21.84
C GLU A 135 -14.56 -4.86 -21.48
N ASP A 136 -14.14 -3.72 -22.02
CA ASP A 136 -12.84 -3.10 -21.69
C ASP A 136 -12.76 -2.72 -20.20
N GLN A 137 -13.81 -2.12 -19.63
CA GLN A 137 -13.89 -1.85 -18.19
C GLN A 137 -13.83 -3.14 -17.36
N GLN A 138 -14.57 -4.17 -17.77
CA GLN A 138 -14.61 -5.45 -17.05
C GLN A 138 -13.24 -6.12 -17.06
N LEU A 139 -12.56 -6.09 -18.20
CA LEU A 139 -11.18 -6.57 -18.35
C LEU A 139 -10.21 -5.76 -17.49
N ALA A 140 -10.35 -4.43 -17.45
CA ALA A 140 -9.56 -3.57 -16.56
C ALA A 140 -9.78 -3.92 -15.09
N GLY A 141 -11.02 -4.20 -14.67
CA GLY A 141 -11.35 -4.69 -13.33
C GLY A 141 -10.68 -6.03 -12.99
N LEU A 142 -10.66 -6.97 -13.94
CA LEU A 142 -9.97 -8.25 -13.80
C LEU A 142 -8.45 -8.08 -13.66
N VAL A 143 -7.85 -7.27 -14.53
CA VAL A 143 -6.41 -6.95 -14.52
C VAL A 143 -6.00 -6.20 -13.26
N MET A 144 -6.88 -5.38 -12.69
CA MET A 144 -6.62 -4.73 -11.41
C MET A 144 -6.69 -5.71 -10.24
N TRP A 145 -7.65 -6.64 -10.25
CA TRP A 145 -7.88 -7.55 -9.14
C TRP A 145 -6.84 -8.67 -9.04
N VAL A 146 -6.63 -9.42 -10.11
CA VAL A 146 -5.89 -10.70 -10.06
C VAL A 146 -4.42 -10.51 -9.66
N PRO A 147 -3.63 -9.61 -10.27
CA PRO A 147 -2.23 -9.42 -9.91
C PRO A 147 -2.07 -8.89 -8.48
N ALA A 148 -2.91 -7.93 -8.07
CA ALA A 148 -2.87 -7.39 -6.71
C ALA A 148 -3.22 -8.46 -5.67
N GLY A 149 -4.27 -9.25 -5.92
CA GLY A 149 -4.67 -10.36 -5.05
C GLY A 149 -3.56 -11.41 -4.89
N LEU A 150 -2.85 -11.74 -5.97
CA LEU A 150 -1.71 -12.67 -5.94
C LEU A 150 -0.55 -12.12 -5.12
N ILE A 151 -0.19 -10.83 -5.30
CA ILE A 151 0.92 -10.22 -4.57
C ILE A 151 0.62 -10.12 -3.07
N TYR A 152 -0.55 -9.57 -2.71
CA TYR A 152 -0.92 -9.43 -1.29
C TYR A 152 -1.17 -10.79 -0.63
N GLY A 153 -1.84 -11.71 -1.32
CA GLY A 153 -2.05 -13.08 -0.85
C GLY A 153 -0.73 -13.83 -0.65
N GLY A 154 0.18 -13.76 -1.61
CA GLY A 154 1.52 -14.34 -1.51
C GLY A 154 2.32 -13.76 -0.35
N ALA A 155 2.34 -12.43 -0.18
CA ALA A 155 3.02 -11.78 0.94
C ALA A 155 2.43 -12.18 2.30
N ALA A 156 1.09 -12.28 2.40
CA ALA A 156 0.42 -12.71 3.61
C ALA A 156 0.77 -14.16 3.98
N LEU A 157 0.76 -15.07 3.00
CA LEU A 157 1.15 -16.47 3.18
C LEU A 157 2.61 -16.61 3.61
N LEU A 158 3.52 -15.85 3.00
CA LEU A 158 4.93 -15.83 3.38
C LEU A 158 5.13 -15.37 4.82
N LEU A 159 4.49 -14.27 5.22
CA LEU A 159 4.58 -13.77 6.60
C LEU A 159 3.93 -14.71 7.61
N ALA A 160 2.82 -15.36 7.26
CA ALA A 160 2.20 -16.39 8.09
C ALA A 160 3.11 -17.60 8.27
N GLY A 161 3.77 -18.07 7.20
CA GLY A 161 4.74 -19.17 7.26
C GLY A 161 5.96 -18.83 8.14
N LEU A 162 6.51 -17.61 7.98
CA LEU A 162 7.60 -17.11 8.82
C LEU A 162 7.19 -16.99 10.29
N TRP A 163 5.94 -16.61 10.56
CA TRP A 163 5.41 -16.54 11.91
C TRP A 163 5.34 -17.92 12.57
N ILE A 164 4.74 -18.91 11.88
CA ILE A 164 4.61 -20.29 12.36
C ILE A 164 5.99 -20.93 12.62
N SER A 165 6.95 -20.73 11.72
CA SER A 165 8.31 -21.25 11.87
C SER A 165 9.04 -20.66 13.08
N ASN A 166 8.90 -19.35 13.30
CA ASN A 166 9.52 -18.65 14.43
C ASN A 166 8.82 -18.90 15.78
N SER A 167 7.50 -19.18 15.79
CA SER A 167 6.80 -19.56 17.02
C SER A 167 7.23 -20.94 17.51
N GLY A 168 7.39 -21.91 16.61
CA GLY A 168 7.85 -23.26 16.98
C GLY A 168 9.27 -23.28 17.55
N THR A 169 10.18 -22.45 17.03
CA THR A 169 11.55 -22.31 17.57
C THR A 169 11.59 -21.62 18.92
N ARG A 170 10.75 -20.60 19.14
CA ARG A 170 10.63 -19.90 20.43
C ARG A 170 10.06 -20.79 21.54
N GLU A 171 9.06 -21.60 21.21
CA GLU A 171 8.44 -22.54 22.14
C GLU A 171 9.42 -23.66 22.54
N ALA A 172 10.15 -24.22 21.57
CA ALA A 172 11.21 -25.19 21.85
C ALA A 172 12.36 -24.59 22.69
N ALA A 173 12.77 -23.35 22.43
CA ALA A 173 13.81 -22.68 23.20
C ALA A 173 13.39 -22.34 24.65
N ASN A 174 12.12 -22.00 24.87
CA ASN A 174 11.57 -21.79 26.21
C ASN A 174 11.40 -23.10 26.99
N ALA A 175 11.05 -24.21 26.32
CA ALA A 175 10.96 -25.53 26.95
C ALA A 175 12.33 -26.06 27.45
N LEU A 176 13.43 -25.61 26.85
CA LEU A 176 14.81 -25.98 27.21
C LEU A 176 15.44 -25.11 28.31
N ARG A 177 14.73 -24.11 28.84
CA ARG A 177 15.18 -23.31 29.99
C ARG A 177 14.52 -23.82 31.27
N PRO A 178 15.15 -24.75 32.03
CA PRO A 178 14.66 -25.09 33.36
C PRO A 178 14.77 -23.86 34.27
N GLY A 179 13.68 -23.59 35.01
CA GLY A 179 13.61 -22.52 36.01
C GLY A 179 14.40 -22.82 37.27
#